data_AF-A0A4R5XUJ1-F1
#
_entry.id   AF-A0A4R5XUJ1-F1
#
_cell.length_a   1.000
_cell.length_b   1.000
_cell.length_c   1.000
_cell.angle_alpha   90.00
_cell.angle_beta   90.00
_cell.angle_gamma   90.00
#
_symmetry.space_group_name_H-M   'P 1'
#
loop_
_entity.id
_entity.type
_entity.pdbx_description
1 polymer ?
#
loop_
_entity_poly.entity_id
_entity_poly.type
_entity_poly.pdbx_seq_one_letter_code
_entity_poly.pdbx_strand_id
1 'polypeptide(L)' 'MKKDFFFCYNGTLANFLRNSGMQHITVAQDPITKKVFSLFEINDELQMKIKGYKSLQNGTKHT' A
#
# COMPACT_ATOMS: atom_id res chain seq x y z
N MET A 1 -19.21 -6.26 11.86
CA MET A 1 -17.75 -6.27 11.61
C MET A 1 -17.34 -4.90 11.11
N LYS A 2 -16.35 -4.24 11.73
CA LYS A 2 -15.72 -3.06 11.16
C LYS A 2 -14.71 -3.54 10.11
N LYS A 3 -14.75 -2.95 8.92
CA LYS A 3 -13.71 -3.11 7.92
C LYS A 3 -12.78 -1.90 8.02
N ASP A 4 -11.50 -2.16 8.22
CA ASP A 4 -10.49 -1.11 8.24
C ASP A 4 -9.88 -0.96 6.85
N PHE A 5 -9.53 0.27 6.48
CA PHE A 5 -9.01 0.59 5.16
C PHE A 5 -7.62 1.23 5.25
N PHE A 6 -6.76 0.87 4.30
CA PHE A 6 -5.42 1.41 4.16
C PHE A 6 -5.33 2.37 2.97
N PHE A 7 -5.06 3.65 3.26
CA PHE A 7 -4.86 4.69 2.26
C PHE A 7 -3.37 4.76 1.88
N CYS A 8 -3.00 4.22 0.72
CA CYS A 8 -1.62 4.20 0.25
C CYS A 8 -1.31 5.39 -0.67
N TYR A 9 -0.61 6.39 -0.13
CA TYR A 9 -0.15 7.57 -0.89
C TYR A 9 1.24 7.37 -1.53
N ASN A 10 1.96 6.30 -1.17
CA ASN A 10 3.26 6.00 -1.75
C ASN A 10 3.07 5.18 -3.04
N GLY A 11 3.39 5.78 -4.19
CA GLY A 11 3.23 5.16 -5.51
C GLY A 11 4.06 3.88 -5.68
N THR A 12 5.28 3.83 -5.14
CA THR A 12 6.14 2.65 -5.21
C THR A 12 5.56 1.48 -4.42
N LEU A 13 5.06 1.73 -3.21
CA LEU A 13 4.38 0.72 -2.40
C LEU A 13 3.07 0.26 -3.07
N ALA A 14 2.26 1.19 -3.59
CA ALA A 14 1.02 0.85 -4.28
C ALA A 14 1.29 -0.04 -5.51
N ASN A 15 2.33 0.26 -6.29
CA ASN A 15 2.73 -0.54 -7.44
C ASN A 15 3.25 -1.91 -7.02
N PHE A 16 4.06 -1.99 -5.96
CA PHE A 16 4.52 -3.27 -5.39
C PHE A 16 3.33 -4.15 -4.97
N LEU A 17 2.36 -3.59 -4.25
CA LEU A 17 1.18 -4.32 -3.80
C LEU A 17 0.39 -4.85 -5.01
N ARG A 18 0.15 -4.01 -6.02
CA ARG A 18 -0.55 -4.43 -7.26
C ARG A 18 0.19 -5.55 -7.99
N ASN A 19 1.52 -5.43 -8.15
CA ASN A 19 2.34 -6.44 -8.79
C ASN A 19 2.40 -7.75 -7.99
N SER A 20 2.14 -7.70 -6.68
CA SER A 20 2.04 -8.87 -5.81
C SER A 20 0.67 -9.57 -5.84
N GLY A 21 -0.25 -9.09 -6.67
CA GLY A 21 -1.61 -9.64 -6.83
C GLY A 21 -2.68 -8.93 -6.00
N MET A 22 -2.33 -7.94 -5.17
CA MET A 22 -3.30 -7.22 -4.34
C MET A 22 -4.17 -6.30 -5.18
N GLN A 23 -5.48 -6.44 -5.05
CA GLN A 23 -6.44 -5.53 -5.66
C GLN A 23 -6.73 -4.35 -4.73
N HIS A 24 -6.65 -3.14 -5.28
CA HIS A 24 -7.17 -1.97 -4.59
C HIS A 24 -8.68 -1.90 -4.80
N ILE A 25 -9.38 -1.35 -3.81
CA ILE A 25 -10.80 -1.01 -3.90
C ILE A 25 -10.99 0.14 -4.89
N THR A 26 -10.13 1.16 -4.78
CA THR A 26 -10.19 2.34 -5.66
C THR A 26 -8.85 3.06 -5.73
N VAL A 27 -8.67 3.85 -6.79
CA VAL A 27 -7.63 4.88 -6.90
C VAL A 27 -8.35 6.22 -7.03
N ALA A 28 -8.05 7.14 -6.12
CA ALA A 28 -8.70 8.45 -6.07
C ALA A 28 -7.70 9.56 -5.77
N GLN A 29 -8.13 10.81 -5.94
CA GLN A 29 -7.36 12.00 -5.63
C GLN A 29 -8.05 12.79 -4.52
N ASP A 30 -7.29 13.16 -3.49
CA ASP A 30 -7.77 14.11 -2.48
C ASP A 30 -8.01 15.49 -3.14
N PRO A 31 -9.21 16.08 -3.04
CA PRO A 31 -9.55 17.28 -3.78
C PRO A 31 -8.81 18.54 -3.30
N ILE A 32 -8.32 18.55 -2.06
CA ILE A 32 -7.66 19.70 -1.43
C ILE A 32 -6.15 19.62 -1.68
N THR A 33 -5.53 18.49 -1.31
CA THR A 33 -4.08 18.29 -1.40
C THR A 33 -3.63 17.84 -2.79
N LYS A 34 -4.56 17.44 -3.66
CA LYS A 34 -4.32 16.85 -4.98
C LYS A 34 -3.48 15.57 -4.95
N LYS A 35 -3.28 14.96 -3.78
CA LYS A 35 -2.54 13.70 -3.64
C LYS A 35 -3.39 12.53 -4.12
N VAL A 36 -2.80 11.70 -4.97
CA VAL A 36 -3.40 10.45 -5.42
C VAL A 36 -3.12 9.36 -4.38
N PHE A 37 -4.11 8.52 -4.10
CA PHE A 37 -3.96 7.35 -3.24
C PHE A 37 -4.65 6.13 -3.83
N SER A 38 -4.12 4.96 -3.48
CA SER A 38 -4.78 3.67 -3.69
C SER A 38 -5.36 3.18 -2.36
N LEU A 39 -6.63 2.78 -2.36
CA LEU A 39 -7.33 2.29 -1.17
C LEU A 39 -7.36 0.77 -1.16
N PHE A 40 -6.98 0.16 -0.04
CA PHE A 40 -7.00 -1.29 0.16
C PHE A 40 -7.84 -1.66 1.39
N GLU A 41 -8.48 -2.83 1.36
CA GLU A 41 -9.04 -3.44 2.57
C GLU A 41 -7.90 -3.98 3.44
N ILE A 42 -7.92 -3.70 4.74
CA ILE A 42 -6.95 -4.29 5.66
C ILE A 42 -7.32 -5.73 5.93
N ASN A 43 -6.47 -6.64 5.47
CA ASN A 43 -6.52 -8.06 5.75
C ASN A 43 -5.09 -8.59 6.05
N ASP A 44 -5.00 -9.84 6.50
CA ASP A 44 -3.72 -10.44 6.88
C ASP A 44 -2.71 -10.46 5.72
N GLU A 45 -3.20 -10.73 4.51
CA GLU A 45 -2.36 -10.74 3.31
C GLU A 45 -1.73 -9.37 3.04
N LEU A 46 -2.52 -8.29 3.08
CA LEU A 46 -2.01 -6.92 2.91
C LEU A 46 -0.94 -6.61 3.94
N GLN A 47 -1.18 -6.94 5.21
CA GLN A 47 -0.22 -6.67 6.28
C GLN A 47 1.09 -7.45 6.07
N MET A 48 1.00 -8.71 5.66
CA MET A 48 2.18 -9.53 5.33
C MET A 48 2.98 -8.93 4.17
N LYS A 49 2.33 -8.50 3.09
CA LYS A 49 3.01 -7.86 1.94
C LYS A 49 3.69 -6.55 2.34
N ILE A 50 3.01 -5.69 3.12
CA ILE A 50 3.59 -4.43 3.61
C ILE A 50 4.81 -4.69 4.50
N LYS A 51 4.73 -5.68 5.39
CA LYS A 51 5.86 -6.08 6.25
C LYS A 51 7.05 -6.56 5.41
N GLY A 52 6.81 -7.44 4.44
CA GLY A 52 7.83 -7.91 3.51
C GLY A 52 8.51 -6.78 2.75
N TYR A 53 7.73 -5.83 2.21
CA TYR A 53 8.26 -4.65 1.52
C TYR A 53 9.18 -3.79 2.42
N LYS A 54 8.77 -3.54 3.67
CA LYS A 54 9.58 -2.78 4.63
C LYS A 54 10.91 -3.47 4.96
N SER A 55 10.89 -4.80 5.12
CA SER A 55 12.11 -5.58 5.34
C SER A 55 13.09 -5.48 4.17
N LEU A 56 12.59 -5.50 2.92
CA LEU A 56 13.43 -5.32 1.73
C LEU A 56 14.09 -3.94 1.68
N GLN A 57 13.36 -2.88 2.07
CA GLN A 57 13.86 -1.49 2.08
C GLN A 57 14.93 -1.25 3.18
N ASN A 58 14.84 -1.98 4.30
CA ASN A 58 15.81 -1.84 5.39
C ASN A 58 17.09 -2.64 5.13
N GLY A 59 17.03 -3.70 4.31
CA GLY A 59 18.21 -4.48 3.92
C GLY A 59 19.15 -3.78 2.91
N THR A 60 18.67 -2.79 2.17
CA THR A 60 19.45 -2.04 1.16
C THR A 60 20.26 -0.86 1.72
N LYS A 61 20.23 -0.62 3.03
CA LYS A 61 21.02 0.46 3.68
C LYS A 61 22.40 0.01 4.19
N HIS A 62 22.89 -1.15 3.76
CA HIS A 62 24.25 -1.63 4.05
C HIS A 62 24.90 -2.16 2.76
N THR A 63 25.34 -1.23 1.90
CA THR A 63 26.41 -1.39 0.92
C THR A 63 26.93 -0.01 0.57
#